data_AF-A0A1H4VCI0-F1
#
_entry.id   AF-A0A1H4VCI0-F1
#
_cell.length_a   1.000
_cell.length_b   1.000
_cell.length_c   1.000
_cell.angle_alpha   90.00
_cell.angle_beta   90.00
_cell.angle_gamma   90.00
#
_symmetry.space_group_name_H-M   'P 1'
#
loop_
_entity.id
_entity.type
_entity.pdbx_description
1 polymer ?
#
loop_
_entity_poly.entity_id
_entity_poly.type
_entity_poly.pdbx_seq_one_letter_code
_entity_poly.pdbx_strand_id
1 'polypeptide(L)'
;MRYRTDYLPRLQPWSLSAFAAAVAAVVFAATLQEIVASFGITPYFAGFIPAILVVSLLGGAPAGTFAVLLTIPVVWWAFMPPHFEFNPLTSADYDSFATFVLVSSLMICFSHLYREARVLMRK
;
A
#
# COMPACT_ATOMS: atom_id res chain seq x y z
N MET A 1 -37.80 -5.45 -4.72
CA MET A 1 -36.49 -5.85 -5.26
C MET A 1 -35.46 -4.82 -4.84
N ARG A 2 -34.62 -5.10 -3.84
CA ARG A 2 -33.54 -4.19 -3.40
C ARG A 2 -32.33 -4.43 -4.31
N TYR A 3 -31.99 -3.45 -5.13
CA TYR A 3 -30.78 -3.48 -5.97
C TYR A 3 -29.57 -3.43 -5.02
N ARG A 4 -28.93 -4.59 -4.82
CA ARG A 4 -27.74 -4.74 -3.98
C ARG A 4 -26.57 -4.17 -4.77
N THR A 5 -26.31 -2.89 -4.56
CA THR A 5 -25.18 -2.17 -5.15
C THR A 5 -23.89 -2.59 -4.45
N ASP A 6 -23.43 -3.81 -4.77
CA ASP A 6 -22.12 -4.34 -4.41
C ASP A 6 -21.06 -3.78 -5.40
N TYR A 7 -20.90 -2.46 -5.48
CA TYR A 7 -19.91 -1.82 -6.38
C TYR A 7 -18.48 -1.85 -5.85
N LEU A 8 -18.28 -2.37 -4.65
CA LEU A 8 -16.95 -2.64 -4.13
C LEU A 8 -16.81 -4.15 -4.02
N PRO A 9 -16.03 -4.81 -4.90
CA PRO A 9 -15.72 -6.22 -4.75
C PRO A 9 -15.07 -6.39 -3.38
N ARG A 10 -15.85 -6.86 -2.40
CA ARG A 10 -15.35 -7.22 -1.08
C ARG A 10 -14.50 -8.47 -1.29
N LEU A 11 -13.22 -8.27 -1.53
CA LEU A 11 -12.24 -9.35 -1.48
C LEU A 11 -12.21 -9.85 -0.05
N GLN A 12 -12.45 -11.15 0.10
CA GLN A 12 -12.46 -11.79 1.42
C GLN A 12 -11.09 -11.53 2.06
N PRO A 13 -11.01 -10.98 3.29
CA PRO A 13 -9.74 -10.83 3.97
C PRO A 13 -9.15 -12.23 4.15
N TRP A 14 -7.99 -12.51 3.55
CA TRP A 14 -7.35 -13.82 3.29
C TRP A 14 -7.56 -14.51 1.92
N SER A 15 -8.22 -13.88 0.95
CA SER A 15 -8.32 -14.45 -0.40
C SER A 15 -7.02 -14.28 -1.20
N LEU A 16 -6.65 -15.29 -2.00
CA LEU A 16 -5.56 -15.21 -2.98
C LEU A 16 -5.72 -14.00 -3.92
N SER A 17 -6.96 -13.63 -4.24
CA SER A 17 -7.27 -12.46 -5.07
C SER A 17 -7.00 -11.13 -4.37
N ALA A 18 -7.04 -11.06 -3.03
CA ALA A 18 -6.66 -9.87 -2.28
C ALA A 18 -5.14 -9.63 -2.36
N PHE A 19 -4.35 -10.70 -2.32
CA PHE A 19 -2.91 -10.65 -2.52
C PHE A 19 -2.54 -10.27 -3.96
N ALA A 20 -3.21 -10.84 -4.96
CA ALA A 20 -2.99 -10.45 -6.36
C ALA A 20 -3.33 -8.96 -6.61
N ALA A 21 -4.42 -8.45 -6.03
CA ALA A 21 -4.76 -7.04 -6.09
C ALA A 21 -3.72 -6.16 -5.37
N ALA A 22 -3.17 -6.62 -4.24
CA ALA A 22 -2.07 -5.95 -3.55
C ALA A 22 -0.85 -5.81 -4.44
N VAL A 23 -0.42 -6.90 -5.08
CA VAL A 23 0.72 -6.91 -6.00
C VAL A 23 0.45 -5.98 -7.19
N ALA A 24 -0.71 -6.06 -7.82
CA ALA A 24 -1.05 -5.21 -8.97
C ALA A 24 -1.05 -3.72 -8.60
N ALA A 25 -1.57 -3.36 -7.43
CA ALA A 25 -1.58 -1.99 -6.95
C ALA A 25 -0.18 -1.48 -6.60
N VAL A 26 0.68 -2.33 -6.02
CA VAL A 26 2.09 -1.98 -5.74
C VAL A 26 2.86 -1.79 -7.04
N VAL A 27 2.67 -2.67 -8.03
CA VAL A 27 3.29 -2.52 -9.36
C VAL A 27 2.81 -1.23 -10.04
N PHE A 28 1.52 -0.94 -9.98
CA PHE A 28 0.96 0.29 -10.56
C PHE A 28 1.47 1.56 -9.85
N ALA A 29 1.61 1.52 -8.53
CA ALA A 29 2.21 2.62 -7.77
C ALA A 29 3.68 2.81 -8.14
N ALA A 30 4.44 1.73 -8.29
CA ALA A 30 5.84 1.78 -8.68
C ALA A 30 6.01 2.41 -10.08
N THR A 31 5.19 2.01 -11.06
CA THR A 31 5.28 2.57 -12.42
C THR A 31 4.90 4.05 -12.46
N LEU A 32 3.83 4.45 -11.76
CA LEU A 32 3.48 5.86 -11.63
C LEU A 32 4.58 6.65 -10.92
N GLN A 33 5.21 6.07 -9.90
CA GLN A 33 6.29 6.72 -9.18
C GLN A 33 7.54 6.89 -10.03
N GLU A 34 7.91 5.93 -10.88
CA GLU A 34 9.00 6.10 -11.86
C GLU A 34 8.70 7.23 -12.85
N ILE A 35 7.45 7.33 -13.32
CA ILE A 35 7.02 8.43 -14.18
C ILE A 35 7.20 9.76 -13.44
N VAL A 36 6.75 9.87 -12.19
CA VAL A 36 6.90 11.10 -11.39
C VAL A 36 8.36 11.42 -11.07
N ALA A 37 9.19 10.40 -10.81
CA ALA A 37 10.62 10.56 -10.59
C ALA A 37 11.33 11.13 -11.84
N SER A 38 10.86 10.77 -13.05
CA SER A 38 11.38 11.35 -14.30
C SER A 38 11.12 12.86 -14.44
N PHE A 39 10.15 13.41 -13.68
CA PHE A 39 9.90 14.85 -13.59
C PHE A 39 10.75 15.58 -12.54
N GLY A 40 11.69 14.88 -11.87
CA GLY A 40 12.61 15.47 -10.89
C GLY A 40 12.03 15.63 -9.48
N ILE A 41 10.86 15.06 -9.22
CA ILE A 41 10.27 15.00 -7.87
C ILE A 41 10.56 13.60 -7.33
N THR A 42 11.33 13.49 -6.24
CA THR A 42 11.80 12.21 -5.68
C THR A 42 11.12 11.83 -4.35
N PRO A 43 9.80 11.57 -4.31
CA PRO A 43 9.22 10.97 -3.12
C PRO A 43 9.37 9.44 -3.21
N TYR A 44 10.37 8.87 -2.53
CA TYR A 44 10.67 7.42 -2.54
C TYR A 44 9.49 6.53 -2.10
N PHE A 45 8.55 7.06 -1.31
CA PHE A 45 7.46 6.28 -0.71
C PHE A 45 6.05 6.83 -0.99
N ALA A 46 5.92 8.07 -1.46
CA ALA A 46 4.60 8.73 -1.49
C ALA A 46 3.64 8.11 -2.51
N GLY A 47 4.16 7.53 -3.61
CA GLY A 47 3.33 6.84 -4.61
C GLY A 47 2.68 5.57 -4.06
N PHE A 48 3.31 4.92 -3.08
CA PHE A 48 2.82 3.66 -2.51
C PHE A 48 1.70 3.86 -1.47
N ILE A 49 1.65 4.99 -0.78
CA ILE A 49 0.63 5.29 0.25
C ILE A 49 -0.82 5.15 -0.28
N PRO A 50 -1.23 5.79 -1.40
CA PRO A 50 -2.59 5.66 -1.90
C PRO A 50 -2.90 4.23 -2.37
N ALA A 51 -1.92 3.50 -2.91
CA ALA A 51 -2.11 2.10 -3.31
C ALA A 51 -2.32 1.19 -2.09
N ILE A 52 -1.54 1.36 -1.02
CA ILE A 52 -1.70 0.62 0.23
C ILE A 52 -3.07 0.89 0.86
N LEU A 53 -3.55 2.14 0.83
CA LEU A 53 -4.89 2.49 1.28
C LEU A 53 -5.96 1.74 0.48
N VAL A 54 -5.91 1.77 -0.85
CA VAL A 54 -6.89 1.09 -1.72
C VAL A 54 -6.89 -0.42 -1.46
N VAL A 55 -5.71 -1.04 -1.40
CA VAL A 55 -5.56 -2.47 -1.11
C VAL A 55 -6.08 -2.83 0.28
N SER A 56 -5.79 -2.00 1.28
CA SER A 56 -6.27 -2.19 2.66
C SER A 56 -7.79 -2.06 2.76
N LEU A 57 -8.39 -1.16 1.98
CA LEU A 57 -9.84 -0.96 1.95
C LEU A 57 -10.55 -2.16 1.29
N LEU A 58 -9.98 -2.68 0.20
CA LEU A 58 -10.55 -3.78 -0.59
C LEU A 58 -10.30 -5.14 0.06
N GLY A 59 -9.04 -5.45 0.38
CA GLY A 59 -8.58 -6.74 0.90
C GLY A 59 -8.46 -6.82 2.43
N GLY A 60 -8.58 -5.69 3.13
CA GLY A 60 -8.45 -5.61 4.59
C GLY A 60 -7.01 -5.46 5.09
N ALA A 61 -6.87 -5.41 6.41
CA ALA A 61 -5.59 -5.26 7.09
C ALA A 61 -4.48 -6.25 6.67
N PRO A 62 -4.73 -7.56 6.45
CA PRO A 62 -3.66 -8.48 6.04
C PRO A 62 -3.13 -8.16 4.63
N ALA A 63 -3.99 -7.73 3.70
CA ALA A 63 -3.56 -7.36 2.34
C ALA A 63 -2.72 -6.07 2.35
N GLY A 64 -3.12 -5.09 3.16
CA GLY A 64 -2.33 -3.87 3.37
C GLY A 64 -0.97 -4.14 3.99
N THR A 65 -0.92 -4.99 5.03
CA THR A 65 0.33 -5.38 5.69
C THR A 65 1.27 -6.07 4.70
N PHE A 66 0.75 -6.97 3.88
CA PHE A 66 1.53 -7.63 2.83
C PHE A 66 2.06 -6.64 1.79
N ALA A 67 1.25 -5.66 1.38
CA ALA A 67 1.70 -4.60 0.47
C ALA A 67 2.86 -3.79 1.06
N VAL A 68 2.78 -3.40 2.35
CA VAL A 68 3.87 -2.71 3.06
C VAL A 68 5.14 -3.57 3.08
N LEU A 69 5.01 -4.85 3.43
CA LEU A 69 6.14 -5.79 3.46
C LEU A 69 6.78 -6.00 2.09
N LEU A 70 6.03 -5.90 1.00
CA LEU A 70 6.57 -5.93 -0.36
C LEU A 70 7.21 -4.60 -0.77
N THR A 71 6.61 -3.46 -0.38
CA THR A 71 7.14 -2.14 -0.73
C THR A 71 8.52 -1.91 -0.11
N ILE A 72 8.77 -2.38 1.11
CA ILE A 72 10.07 -2.18 1.79
C ILE A 72 11.27 -2.70 0.95
N PRO A 73 11.34 -3.99 0.60
CA PRO A 73 12.45 -4.52 -0.21
C PRO A 73 12.42 -3.97 -1.65
N VAL A 74 11.25 -3.68 -2.23
CA VAL A 74 11.16 -3.08 -3.57
C VAL A 74 11.76 -1.68 -3.60
N VAL A 75 11.44 -0.83 -2.62
CA VAL A 75 11.99 0.53 -2.54
C VAL A 75 13.48 0.49 -2.23
N TRP A 76 13.89 -0.37 -1.30
CA TRP A 76 15.30 -0.54 -0.97
C TRP A 76 16.12 -0.97 -2.19
N TRP A 77 15.61 -1.93 -2.97
CA TRP A 77 16.35 -2.48 -4.11
C TRP A 77 16.24 -1.61 -5.37
N ALA A 78 15.06 -1.10 -5.74
CA ALA A 78 14.87 -0.40 -7.01
C ALA A 78 15.06 1.12 -6.92
N PHE A 79 14.66 1.75 -5.83
CA PHE A 79 14.52 3.21 -5.76
C PHE A 79 15.62 3.91 -4.95
N MET A 80 16.26 3.23 -3.99
CA MET A 80 17.38 3.81 -3.24
C MET A 80 18.73 3.59 -3.95
N PRO A 81 19.59 4.63 -4.04
CA PRO A 81 20.95 4.44 -4.53
C PRO A 81 21.81 3.66 -3.52
N PRO A 82 22.70 2.73 -3.95
CA PRO A 82 22.88 2.25 -5.32
C PRO A 82 21.71 1.35 -5.79
N HIS A 83 21.17 1.66 -6.96
CA HIS A 83 20.04 0.91 -7.52
C HIS A 83 20.45 -0.54 -7.82
N PHE A 84 19.54 -1.46 -7.55
CA PHE A 84 19.66 -2.91 -7.74
C PHE A 84 20.67 -3.63 -6.83
N GLU A 85 21.14 -2.96 -5.77
CA GLU A 85 22.05 -3.53 -4.78
C GLU A 85 21.54 -3.30 -3.35
N PHE A 86 21.72 -4.29 -2.47
CA PHE A 86 21.42 -4.13 -1.05
C PHE A 86 22.62 -3.52 -0.33
N ASN A 87 22.54 -2.24 0.01
CA ASN A 87 23.57 -1.51 0.73
C ASN A 87 23.08 -1.09 2.13
N PRO A 88 23.98 -0.86 3.13
CA PRO A 88 23.58 -0.33 4.43
C PRO A 88 22.88 1.01 4.27
N LEU A 89 21.67 1.10 4.83
CA LEU A 89 20.86 2.31 4.81
C LEU A 89 21.54 3.42 5.61
N THR A 90 21.46 4.65 5.11
CA THR A 90 21.86 5.83 5.90
C THR A 90 20.81 6.13 6.98
N SER A 91 21.17 6.94 7.97
CA SER A 91 20.23 7.35 9.02
C SER A 91 19.01 8.11 8.48
N ALA A 92 19.15 8.83 7.36
CA ALA A 92 18.05 9.53 6.70
C ALA A 92 17.08 8.56 5.99
N ASP A 93 17.59 7.46 5.46
CA ASP A 93 16.78 6.42 4.83
C ASP A 93 15.93 5.70 5.89
N TYR A 94 16.50 5.42 7.06
CA TYR A 94 15.77 4.85 8.19
C TYR A 94 14.57 5.69 8.62
N ASP A 95 14.72 7.01 8.69
CA ASP A 95 13.61 7.91 9.05
C ASP A 95 12.50 7.89 8.00
N SER A 96 12.87 7.78 6.72
CA SER A 96 11.92 7.64 5.61
C SER A 96 11.16 6.32 5.68
N PHE A 97 11.83 5.20 5.96
CA PHE A 97 11.19 3.89 6.17
C PHE A 97 10.29 3.90 7.40
N ALA A 98 10.75 4.47 8.52
CA ALA A 98 9.95 4.57 9.75
C ALA A 98 8.69 5.38 9.52
N THR A 99 8.81 6.55 8.86
CA THR A 99 7.68 7.40 8.48
C THR A 99 6.72 6.66 7.55
N PHE A 100 7.24 5.94 6.55
CA PHE A 100 6.42 5.14 5.64
C PHE A 100 5.64 4.04 6.37
N VAL A 101 6.29 3.29 7.27
CA VAL A 101 5.64 2.24 8.07
C VAL A 101 4.58 2.84 9.00
N LEU A 102 4.86 3.98 9.65
CA LEU A 102 3.91 4.68 10.51
C LEU A 102 2.67 5.12 9.72
N VAL A 103 2.85 5.82 8.60
CA VAL A 103 1.74 6.31 7.76
C VAL A 103 0.95 5.13 7.18
N SER A 104 1.63 4.09 6.72
CA SER A 104 0.97 2.89 6.18
C SER A 104 0.17 2.15 7.25
N SER A 105 0.71 2.02 8.46
CA SER A 105 0.01 1.42 9.60
C SER A 105 -1.24 2.22 9.97
N LEU A 106 -1.15 3.55 9.95
CA LEU A 106 -2.29 4.43 10.17
C LEU A 106 -3.37 4.22 9.10
N MET A 107 -2.98 4.11 7.82
CA MET A 107 -3.90 3.84 6.69
C MET A 107 -4.56 2.46 6.79
N ILE A 108 -3.81 1.45 7.19
CA ILE A 108 -4.34 0.10 7.44
C ILE A 108 -5.37 0.14 8.58
N CYS A 109 -5.02 0.78 9.71
CA CYS A 109 -5.92 0.93 10.86
C CYS A 109 -7.19 1.71 10.48
N PHE A 110 -7.04 2.82 9.75
CA PHE A 110 -8.16 3.60 9.24
C PHE A 110 -9.08 2.77 8.33
N SER A 111 -8.49 1.99 7.42
CA SER A 111 -9.25 1.09 6.54
C SER A 111 -10.00 0.03 7.34
N HIS A 112 -9.40 -0.50 8.40
CA HIS A 112 -10.03 -1.45 9.31
C HIS A 112 -11.24 -0.83 10.02
N LEU A 113 -11.04 0.32 10.67
CA LEU A 113 -12.09 1.07 11.36
C LEU A 113 -13.23 1.46 10.40
N TYR A 114 -12.91 1.89 9.18
CA TYR A 114 -13.90 2.23 8.17
C TYR A 114 -14.75 1.02 7.76
N ARG A 115 -14.14 -0.17 7.65
CA ARG A 115 -14.86 -1.41 7.34
C ARG A 115 -15.78 -1.82 8.50
N GLU A 116 -15.34 -1.67 9.74
CA GLU A 116 -16.14 -1.94 10.93
C GLU A 116 -17.30 -0.95 11.10
N ALA A 117 -17.03 0.35 11.00
CA ALA A 117 -18.04 1.41 11.09
C ALA A 117 -19.13 1.24 10.03
N ARG A 118 -18.76 0.87 8.79
CA ARG A 118 -19.72 0.54 7.74
C ARG A 118 -20.59 -0.68 8.04
N VAL A 119 -20.08 -1.67 8.78
CA VAL A 119 -20.88 -2.83 9.18
C VAL A 119 -21.86 -2.45 10.27
N LEU A 120 -21.44 -1.63 11.23
CA LEU A 120 -22.29 -1.07 12.29
C LEU A 120 -23.42 -0.20 11.74
N MET A 121 -23.13 0.71 10.81
CA MET A 121 -24.16 1.58 10.18
C MET A 121 -25.13 0.84 9.24
N ARG A 122 -24.85 -0.43 8.91
CA ARG A 122 -25.76 -1.27 8.09
C ARG A 122 -26.72 -2.13 8.93
N LYS A 123 -26.53 -2.18 10.25
CA LYS A 123 -27.47 -2.80 11.19
C LYS A 123 -28.52 -1.79 11.61
#